data_AF-A0A522X0M2-F1
#
_entry.id   AF-A0A522X0M2-F1
#
_cell.length_a   1.000
_cell.length_b   1.000
_cell.length_c   1.000
_cell.angle_alpha   90.00
_cell.angle_beta   90.00
_cell.angle_gamma   90.00
#
_symmetry.space_group_name_H-M   'P 1'
#
loop_
_entity.id
_entity.type
_entity.pdbx_description
1 polymer ?
#
loop_
_entity_poly.entity_id
_entity_poly.type
_entity_poly.pdbx_seq_one_letter_code
_entity_poly.pdbx_strand_id
1 'polypeptide(L)'
;MQHDEQEDKNLYKVVVNHEEQYSIWPADRENALGWKDIEYSGLKAECLAHIENIWKDMRPLSLRKQMEDAAQNPQPPAEALLPETSNEDHLVQHLATGSHLIEMCLRPEKTVKALQESIDRGFVHIHFPQTKGGTELGVKLDRNESDLSLADFESRTGKIRLVGGLTLNYTKVRCVADVDLTTLSGQGHLEIITG
;
A
#
# COMPACT_ATOMS: atom_id res chain seq x y z
N MET A 1 -12.26 36.03 12.10
CA MET A 1 -13.72 35.89 12.20
C MET A 1 -14.02 35.33 13.58
N GLN A 2 -14.55 36.17 14.46
CA GLN A 2 -14.94 35.85 15.83
C GLN A 2 -16.30 35.17 15.75
N HIS A 3 -16.46 33.96 16.28
CA HIS A 3 -17.76 33.29 16.37
C HIS A 3 -18.24 33.34 17.82
N ASP A 4 -19.27 34.17 18.04
CA ASP A 4 -20.35 34.02 19.02
C ASP A 4 -19.99 33.73 20.48
N GLU A 5 -19.68 34.80 21.22
CA GLU A 5 -20.00 34.95 22.66
C GLU A 5 -21.50 35.26 22.84
N GLN A 6 -22.39 34.45 22.26
CA GLN A 6 -23.79 34.48 22.67
C GLN A 6 -23.86 33.81 24.03
N GLU A 7 -24.24 34.54 25.09
CA GLU A 7 -24.59 33.96 26.39
C GLU A 7 -25.76 32.98 26.21
N ASP A 8 -25.45 31.73 25.84
CA ASP A 8 -26.38 30.62 25.86
C ASP A 8 -26.75 30.37 27.33
N LYS A 9 -27.89 30.95 27.75
CA LYS A 9 -28.49 30.75 29.09
C LYS A 9 -29.13 29.36 29.24
N ASN A 10 -28.90 28.48 28.27
CA ASN A 10 -29.38 27.11 28.30
C ASN A 10 -28.56 26.26 29.28
N LEU A 11 -29.23 25.32 29.94
CA LEU A 11 -28.59 24.37 30.84
C LEU A 11 -28.01 23.22 30.04
N TYR A 12 -26.74 22.92 30.31
CA TYR A 12 -26.01 21.80 29.75
C TYR A 12 -25.63 20.83 30.86
N LYS A 13 -25.51 19.56 30.50
CA LYS A 13 -24.90 18.53 31.32
C LYS A 13 -23.61 18.07 30.67
N VAL A 14 -22.63 17.75 31.50
CA VAL A 14 -21.40 17.13 31.00
C VAL A 14 -21.64 15.62 30.88
N VAL A 15 -21.16 15.05 29.78
CA VAL A 15 -21.23 13.61 29.52
C VAL A 15 -19.83 13.07 29.21
N VAL A 16 -19.60 11.82 29.56
CA VAL A 16 -18.35 11.10 29.31
C VAL A 16 -18.63 9.78 28.61
N ASN A 17 -17.80 9.43 27.62
CA ASN A 17 -17.89 8.15 26.95
C ASN A 17 -16.95 7.10 27.59
N HIS A 18 -16.99 5.88 27.08
CA HIS A 18 -16.14 4.76 27.52
C HIS A 18 -14.64 4.95 27.26
N GLU A 19 -14.25 5.96 26.46
CA GLU A 19 -12.86 6.31 26.17
C GLU A 19 -12.37 7.51 27.01
N GLU A 20 -13.12 7.91 28.04
CA GLU A 20 -12.86 9.09 28.89
C GLU A 20 -12.87 10.43 28.13
N GLN A 21 -13.59 10.50 27.00
CA GLN A 21 -13.78 11.75 26.28
C GLN A 21 -14.99 12.49 26.85
N TYR A 22 -14.79 13.77 27.16
CA TYR A 22 -15.82 14.63 27.75
C TYR A 22 -16.51 15.48 26.68
N SER A 23 -17.81 15.67 26.83
CA SER A 23 -18.62 16.54 25.96
C SER A 23 -19.74 17.21 26.76
N ILE A 24 -20.34 18.27 26.21
CA ILE A 24 -21.46 19.00 26.82
C ILE A 24 -22.72 18.87 25.98
N TRP A 25 -23.79 18.36 26.57
CA TRP A 25 -25.07 18.16 25.88
C TRP A 25 -26.17 18.97 26.56
N PRO A 26 -27.23 19.40 25.85
CA PRO A 26 -28.37 20.05 26.47
C PRO A 26 -28.95 19.17 27.59
N ALA A 27 -29.33 19.78 28.72
CA ALA A 27 -29.83 19.03 29.89
C ALA A 27 -31.12 18.24 29.60
N ASP A 28 -31.93 18.71 28.64
CA ASP A 28 -33.15 18.07 28.17
C ASP A 28 -32.92 16.85 27.26
N ARG A 29 -31.68 16.65 26.79
CA ARG A 29 -31.35 15.60 25.83
C ARG A 29 -30.99 14.28 26.53
N GLU A 30 -31.59 13.19 26.11
CA GLU A 30 -31.19 11.83 26.54
C GLU A 30 -29.80 11.44 26.01
N ASN A 31 -29.05 10.66 26.79
CA ASN A 31 -27.71 10.23 26.41
C ASN A 31 -27.77 9.17 25.32
N ALA A 32 -26.86 9.24 24.34
CA ALA A 32 -26.69 8.17 23.37
C ALA A 32 -26.01 6.97 24.02
N LEU A 33 -26.18 5.80 23.41
CA LEU A 33 -25.60 4.56 23.89
C LEU A 33 -24.07 4.69 24.04
N GLY A 34 -23.56 4.40 25.23
CA GLY A 34 -22.14 4.51 25.56
C GLY A 34 -21.69 5.86 26.13
N TRP A 35 -22.59 6.83 26.30
CA TRP A 35 -22.36 8.08 27.02
C TRP A 35 -23.05 8.05 28.38
N LYS A 36 -22.39 8.60 29.40
CA LYS A 36 -22.88 8.69 30.78
C LYS A 36 -22.86 10.13 31.24
N ASP A 37 -23.85 10.50 32.05
CA ASP A 37 -23.86 11.79 32.75
C ASP A 37 -22.75 11.78 33.80
N ILE A 38 -22.09 12.92 33.99
CA ILE A 38 -21.32 13.17 35.20
C ILE A 38 -22.11 14.09 36.13
N GLU A 39 -21.76 14.10 37.42
CA GLU A 39 -22.41 14.91 38.47
C GLU A 39 -22.08 16.41 38.33
N TYR A 40 -22.16 16.95 37.11
CA TYR A 40 -21.99 18.37 36.81
C TYR A 40 -22.91 18.82 35.67
N SER A 41 -23.79 19.78 35.99
CA SER A 41 -24.65 20.48 35.04
C SER A 41 -24.67 21.97 35.38
N GLY A 42 -24.76 22.81 34.36
CA GLY A 42 -24.64 24.25 34.51
C GLY A 42 -24.73 24.98 33.17
N LEU A 43 -24.29 26.22 33.13
CA LEU A 43 -24.19 26.93 31.86
C LEU A 43 -23.06 26.36 31.00
N LYS A 44 -23.15 26.57 29.68
CA LYS A 44 -22.15 26.12 28.71
C LYS A 44 -20.72 26.46 29.15
N ALA A 45 -20.49 27.69 29.58
CA ALA A 45 -19.17 28.18 30.01
C ALA A 45 -18.67 27.45 31.28
N GLU A 46 -19.55 27.20 32.24
CA GLU A 46 -19.22 26.48 33.47
C GLU A 46 -18.90 25.01 33.19
N CYS A 47 -19.69 24.36 32.33
CA CYS A 47 -19.44 22.99 31.91
C CYS A 47 -18.12 22.83 31.14
N LEU A 48 -17.81 23.77 30.25
CA LEU A 48 -16.52 23.75 29.51
C LEU A 48 -15.33 24.00 30.44
N ALA A 49 -15.43 24.97 31.37
CA ALA A 49 -14.38 25.21 32.35
C ALA A 49 -14.17 24.01 33.29
N HIS A 50 -15.26 23.32 33.65
CA HIS A 50 -15.19 22.09 34.43
C HIS A 50 -14.46 20.98 33.65
N ILE A 51 -14.81 20.78 32.37
CA ILE A 51 -14.13 19.83 31.48
C ILE A 51 -12.65 20.15 31.35
N GLU A 52 -12.29 21.41 31.12
CA GLU A 52 -10.90 21.84 31.00
C GLU A 52 -10.09 21.55 32.28
N ASN A 53 -10.71 21.70 33.45
CA ASN A 53 -10.07 21.42 34.72
C ASN A 53 -9.90 19.91 35.00
N ILE A 54 -10.85 19.05 34.60
CA ILE A 54 -10.78 17.60 34.85
C ILE A 54 -10.06 16.84 33.74
N TRP A 55 -10.15 17.30 32.49
CA TRP A 55 -9.58 16.66 31.31
C TRP A 55 -8.12 17.08 31.08
N LYS A 56 -7.32 16.98 32.12
CA LYS A 56 -5.90 17.39 32.10
C LYS A 56 -5.02 16.53 31.19
N ASP A 57 -5.50 15.36 30.82
CA ASP A 57 -4.80 14.42 29.96
C ASP A 57 -5.79 13.87 28.93
N MET A 58 -5.66 14.40 27.72
CA MET A 58 -6.54 14.13 26.58
C MET A 58 -6.19 12.83 25.84
N ARG A 59 -5.25 12.03 26.37
CA ARG A 59 -4.90 10.74 25.78
C ARG A 59 -6.05 9.75 26.00
N PRO A 60 -6.59 9.13 24.93
CA PRO A 60 -7.67 8.16 25.08
C PRO A 60 -7.22 6.98 25.95
N LEU A 61 -8.14 6.42 26.73
CA LEU A 61 -7.87 5.29 27.64
C LEU A 61 -7.15 4.12 26.94
N SER A 62 -7.49 3.87 25.68
CA SER A 62 -6.85 2.85 24.84
C SER A 62 -5.35 3.10 24.62
N LEU A 63 -4.96 4.37 24.41
CA LEU A 63 -3.56 4.75 24.25
C LEU A 63 -2.80 4.60 25.58
N ARG A 64 -3.43 4.97 26.70
CA ARG A 64 -2.85 4.78 28.04
C ARG A 64 -2.59 3.30 28.34
N LYS A 65 -3.55 2.43 28.02
CA LYS A 65 -3.39 0.97 28.16
C LYS A 65 -2.26 0.43 27.28
N GLN A 66 -2.14 0.89 26.03
CA GLN A 66 -1.05 0.51 25.15
C GLN A 66 0.33 0.97 25.67
N MET A 67 0.41 2.15 26.27
CA MET A 67 1.66 2.64 26.88
C MET A 67 2.03 1.88 28.16
N GLU A 68 1.04 1.48 28.97
CA GLU A 68 1.27 0.69 30.19
C GLU A 68 1.69 -0.75 29.84
N ASP A 69 1.09 -1.34 28.81
CA ASP A 69 1.48 -2.64 28.25
C ASP A 69 2.90 -2.59 27.66
N ALA A 70 3.23 -1.54 26.91
CA ALA A 70 4.57 -1.32 26.36
C ALA A 70 5.64 -1.06 27.44
N ALA A 71 5.27 -0.51 28.61
CA ALA A 71 6.18 -0.31 29.74
C ALA A 71 6.44 -1.61 30.52
N GLN A 72 5.45 -2.52 30.56
CA GLN A 72 5.58 -3.83 31.22
C GLN A 72 6.20 -4.90 30.32
N ASN A 73 6.06 -4.76 29.01
CA ASN A 73 6.67 -5.61 28.00
C ASN A 73 7.30 -4.74 26.90
N PRO A 74 8.55 -4.27 27.08
CA PRO A 74 9.19 -3.43 26.09
C PRO A 74 9.33 -4.20 24.79
N GLN A 75 8.52 -3.83 23.80
CA GLN A 75 8.72 -4.29 22.44
C GLN A 75 10.11 -3.84 22.00
N PRO A 76 10.95 -4.74 21.44
CA PRO A 76 12.26 -4.35 20.95
C PRO A 76 12.12 -3.20 19.93
N PRO A 77 13.13 -2.30 19.85
CA PRO A 77 13.08 -1.12 19.00
C PRO A 77 12.66 -1.49 17.58
N ALA A 78 11.85 -0.63 16.97
CA ALA A 78 11.26 -0.81 15.63
C ALA A 78 12.28 -1.12 14.50
N GLU A 79 13.58 -1.01 14.78
CA GLU A 79 14.68 -1.41 13.91
C GLU A 79 14.90 -2.93 13.82
N ALA A 80 14.37 -3.70 14.79
CA ALA A 80 14.35 -5.17 14.75
C ALA A 80 13.12 -5.76 14.04
N LEU A 81 12.12 -4.92 13.73
CA LEU A 81 10.98 -5.28 12.90
C LEU A 81 11.29 -4.83 11.46
N LEU A 82 12.20 -5.53 10.80
CA LEU A 82 12.09 -5.63 9.35
C LEU A 82 10.66 -6.15 9.06
N PRO A 83 9.91 -5.53 8.14
CA PRO A 83 8.56 -5.99 7.86
C PRO A 83 8.66 -7.45 7.41
N GLU A 84 8.06 -8.35 8.19
CA GLU A 84 7.71 -9.69 7.73
C GLU A 84 6.96 -9.48 6.42
N THR A 85 7.57 -9.94 5.34
CA THR A 85 7.20 -9.68 3.95
C THR A 85 5.68 -9.73 3.80
N SER A 86 5.09 -8.56 3.60
CA SER A 86 3.69 -8.48 3.16
C SER A 86 3.58 -9.36 1.91
N ASN A 87 2.47 -10.06 1.72
CA ASN A 87 2.25 -11.04 0.63
C ASN A 87 2.59 -10.53 -0.79
N GLU A 88 2.87 -9.24 -0.96
CA GLU A 88 3.26 -8.55 -2.18
C GLU A 88 4.80 -8.47 -2.40
N ASP A 89 5.62 -8.49 -1.35
CA ASP A 89 7.10 -8.66 -1.44
C ASP A 89 7.49 -10.05 -1.94
N HIS A 90 6.62 -11.04 -1.71
CA HIS A 90 6.79 -12.38 -2.23
C HIS A 90 6.74 -12.44 -3.75
N LEU A 91 6.09 -11.50 -4.46
CA LEU A 91 6.01 -11.58 -5.92
C LEU A 91 7.40 -11.39 -6.56
N VAL A 92 8.15 -10.39 -6.11
CA VAL A 92 9.51 -10.14 -6.61
C VAL A 92 10.41 -11.32 -6.24
N GLN A 93 10.37 -11.79 -4.99
CA GLN A 93 11.16 -12.94 -4.56
C GLN A 93 10.77 -14.22 -5.31
N HIS A 94 9.48 -14.44 -5.55
CA HIS A 94 8.97 -15.60 -6.27
C HIS A 94 9.43 -15.59 -7.73
N LEU A 95 9.25 -14.46 -8.42
CA LEU A 95 9.69 -14.29 -9.80
C LEU A 95 11.22 -14.23 -9.95
N ALA A 96 11.93 -13.88 -8.88
CA ALA A 96 13.39 -13.96 -8.81
C ALA A 96 13.91 -15.38 -8.51
N THR A 97 13.04 -16.26 -7.99
CA THR A 97 13.42 -17.64 -7.69
C THR A 97 13.10 -18.53 -8.90
N GLY A 98 14.14 -18.84 -9.69
CA GLY A 98 14.04 -19.74 -10.84
C GLY A 98 13.54 -19.05 -12.11
N SER A 99 13.08 -19.85 -13.07
CA SER A 99 12.58 -19.37 -14.36
C SER A 99 11.09 -19.66 -14.48
N HIS A 100 10.31 -18.63 -14.80
CA HIS A 100 8.86 -18.71 -14.87
C HIS A 100 8.39 -18.70 -16.31
N LEU A 101 7.31 -19.42 -16.60
CA LEU A 101 6.69 -19.34 -17.92
C LEU A 101 6.17 -17.92 -18.14
N ILE A 102 6.52 -17.32 -19.27
CA ILE A 102 6.05 -16.00 -19.68
C ILE A 102 5.36 -16.02 -21.04
N GLU A 103 4.47 -15.06 -21.23
CA GLU A 103 3.81 -14.80 -22.49
C GLU A 103 3.90 -13.32 -22.86
N MET A 104 4.15 -13.03 -24.13
CA MET A 104 4.15 -11.64 -24.61
C MET A 104 2.71 -11.14 -24.73
N CYS A 105 2.38 -10.09 -23.97
CA CYS A 105 1.07 -9.46 -24.07
C CYS A 105 1.11 -8.34 -25.11
N LEU A 106 0.82 -8.70 -26.36
CA LEU A 106 0.88 -7.79 -27.50
C LEU A 106 -0.55 -7.39 -27.90
N ARG A 107 -0.79 -6.08 -27.97
CA ARG A 107 -2.07 -5.50 -28.40
C ARG A 107 -1.83 -4.69 -29.68
N PRO A 108 -2.76 -4.70 -30.66
CA PRO A 108 -4.05 -5.40 -30.66
C PRO A 108 -3.95 -6.90 -30.97
N GLU A 109 -2.88 -7.36 -31.63
CA GLU A 109 -2.72 -8.77 -32.08
C GLU A 109 -1.37 -9.36 -31.63
N LYS A 110 -1.37 -10.63 -31.21
CA LYS A 110 -0.17 -11.38 -30.81
C LYS A 110 0.65 -11.80 -32.03
N THR A 111 1.37 -10.85 -32.63
CA THR A 111 2.21 -11.07 -33.82
C THR A 111 3.66 -10.65 -33.59
N VAL A 112 4.59 -11.26 -34.34
CA VAL A 112 6.03 -10.94 -34.31
C VAL A 112 6.28 -9.47 -34.68
N LYS A 113 5.48 -8.88 -35.57
CA LYS A 113 5.54 -7.45 -35.90
C LYS A 113 5.18 -6.57 -34.69
N ALA A 114 4.11 -6.89 -33.99
CA ALA A 114 3.72 -6.15 -32.79
C ALA A 114 4.79 -6.24 -31.69
N LEU A 115 5.47 -7.39 -31.57
CA LEU A 115 6.61 -7.56 -30.67
C LEU A 115 7.77 -6.63 -31.09
N GLN A 116 8.11 -6.62 -32.39
CA GLN A 116 9.15 -5.75 -32.94
C GLN A 116 8.85 -4.26 -32.69
N GLU A 117 7.60 -3.82 -32.91
CA GLU A 117 7.18 -2.43 -32.62
C GLU A 117 7.28 -2.10 -31.13
N SER A 118 6.97 -3.04 -30.24
CA SER A 118 7.07 -2.85 -28.78
C SER A 118 8.55 -2.73 -28.35
N ILE A 119 9.41 -3.55 -28.94
CA ILE A 119 10.86 -3.46 -28.77
C ILE A 119 11.38 -2.11 -29.29
N ASP A 120 10.89 -1.65 -30.44
CA ASP A 120 11.29 -0.35 -30.99
C ASP A 120 10.85 0.82 -30.09
N ARG A 121 9.67 0.73 -29.49
CA ARG A 121 9.21 1.71 -28.48
C ARG A 121 10.02 1.65 -27.18
N GLY A 122 10.80 0.58 -26.95
CA GLY A 122 11.61 0.38 -25.75
C GLY A 122 10.80 -0.06 -24.53
N PHE A 123 9.59 -0.56 -24.73
CA PHE A 123 8.70 -0.98 -23.65
C PHE A 123 7.86 -2.18 -24.09
N VAL A 124 7.89 -3.25 -23.29
CA VAL A 124 7.17 -4.50 -23.56
C VAL A 124 6.35 -4.91 -22.35
N HIS A 125 5.22 -5.58 -22.61
CA HIS A 125 4.41 -6.20 -21.56
C HIS A 125 4.67 -7.71 -21.53
N ILE A 126 5.02 -8.18 -20.35
CA ILE A 126 5.32 -9.58 -20.07
C ILE A 126 4.28 -10.11 -19.09
N HIS A 127 3.54 -11.13 -19.49
CA HIS A 127 2.55 -11.78 -18.65
C HIS A 127 3.12 -13.06 -18.03
N PHE A 128 2.95 -13.22 -16.72
CA PHE A 128 3.36 -14.37 -15.93
C PHE A 128 2.11 -15.15 -15.50
N PRO A 129 1.61 -16.10 -16.32
CA PRO A 129 0.37 -16.84 -16.04
C PRO A 129 0.46 -17.75 -14.80
N GLN A 130 1.66 -18.14 -14.38
CA GLN A 130 1.86 -19.02 -13.21
C GLN A 130 1.68 -18.30 -11.86
N THR A 131 1.63 -16.97 -11.87
CA THR A 131 1.36 -16.18 -10.66
C THR A 131 -0.13 -16.20 -10.31
N LYS A 132 -0.46 -16.02 -9.03
CA LYS A 132 -1.85 -16.07 -8.55
C LYS A 132 -2.67 -14.90 -9.12
N GLY A 133 -3.41 -15.16 -10.19
CA GLY A 133 -4.25 -14.18 -10.89
C GLY A 133 -3.70 -13.66 -12.22
N GLY A 134 -2.50 -14.11 -12.63
CA GLY A 134 -1.84 -13.63 -13.86
C GLY A 134 -1.26 -12.22 -13.68
N THR A 135 0.06 -12.13 -13.56
CA THR A 135 0.76 -10.85 -13.36
C THR A 135 1.22 -10.33 -14.70
N GLU A 136 0.79 -9.13 -15.09
CA GLU A 136 1.31 -8.43 -16.25
C GLU A 136 2.30 -7.35 -15.81
N LEU A 137 3.54 -7.43 -16.30
CA LEU A 137 4.62 -6.51 -15.97
C LEU A 137 5.02 -5.70 -17.19
N GLY A 138 4.98 -4.38 -17.04
CA GLY A 138 5.56 -3.45 -18.00
C GLY A 138 7.06 -3.30 -17.78
N VAL A 139 7.83 -3.80 -18.74
CA VAL A 139 9.30 -3.83 -18.68
C VAL A 139 9.84 -2.80 -19.67
N LYS A 140 10.58 -1.83 -19.16
CA LYS A 140 11.31 -0.88 -20.00
C LYS A 140 12.60 -1.54 -20.48
N LEU A 141 12.66 -1.87 -21.77
CA LEU A 141 13.79 -2.59 -22.34
C LEU A 141 15.05 -1.73 -22.36
N ASP A 142 16.16 -2.38 -22.03
CA ASP A 142 17.49 -1.85 -22.28
C ASP A 142 18.03 -2.47 -23.58
N ARG A 143 18.16 -1.64 -24.62
CA ARG A 143 18.66 -2.09 -25.93
C ARG A 143 20.13 -2.51 -25.89
N ASN A 144 20.88 -2.12 -24.86
CA ASN A 144 22.29 -2.52 -24.72
C ASN A 144 22.42 -3.92 -24.12
N GLU A 145 21.48 -4.33 -23.27
CA GLU A 145 21.49 -5.65 -22.61
C GLU A 145 20.62 -6.69 -23.32
N SER A 146 19.65 -6.26 -24.14
CA SER A 146 18.79 -7.18 -24.91
C SER A 146 19.52 -7.79 -26.10
N ASP A 147 19.40 -9.10 -26.29
CA ASP A 147 19.97 -9.83 -27.43
C ASP A 147 18.86 -10.21 -28.42
N LEU A 148 18.94 -9.64 -29.61
CA LEU A 148 18.04 -9.92 -30.74
C LEU A 148 18.79 -10.56 -31.91
N SER A 149 20.04 -11.00 -31.70
CA SER A 149 20.94 -11.48 -32.76
C SER A 149 20.40 -12.73 -33.46
N LEU A 150 19.70 -13.55 -32.69
CA LEU A 150 19.15 -14.84 -33.12
C LEU A 150 17.69 -14.71 -33.61
N ALA A 151 17.17 -13.48 -33.69
CA ALA A 151 15.81 -13.17 -34.10
C ALA A 151 15.69 -13.14 -35.63
N ASP A 152 14.89 -14.02 -36.22
CA ASP A 152 14.44 -13.86 -37.60
C ASP A 152 12.97 -13.41 -37.62
N PHE A 153 12.77 -12.09 -37.65
CA PHE A 153 11.45 -11.47 -37.70
C PHE A 153 10.72 -11.71 -39.04
N GLU A 154 11.46 -11.96 -40.12
CA GLU A 154 10.87 -12.27 -41.44
C GLU A 154 10.34 -13.71 -41.47
N SER A 155 11.17 -14.66 -41.05
CA SER A 155 10.82 -16.09 -40.99
C SER A 155 9.95 -16.45 -39.79
N ARG A 156 9.79 -15.54 -38.81
CA ARG A 156 9.08 -15.75 -37.52
C ARG A 156 9.69 -16.89 -36.71
N THR A 157 11.01 -17.04 -36.79
CA THR A 157 11.75 -18.11 -36.14
C THR A 157 12.91 -17.54 -35.34
N GLY A 158 13.29 -18.20 -34.26
CA GLY A 158 14.40 -17.79 -33.43
C GLY A 158 13.99 -17.40 -32.02
N LYS A 159 14.99 -17.17 -31.18
CA LYS A 159 14.82 -16.82 -29.77
C LYS A 159 15.42 -15.45 -29.53
N ILE A 160 14.72 -14.64 -28.75
CA ILE A 160 15.17 -13.32 -28.36
C ILE A 160 15.29 -13.25 -26.85
N ARG A 161 16.31 -12.54 -26.37
CA ARG A 161 16.48 -12.26 -24.95
C ARG A 161 16.21 -10.78 -24.72
N LEU A 162 15.12 -10.52 -24.03
CA LEU A 162 14.68 -9.20 -23.64
C LEU A 162 15.13 -8.92 -22.22
N VAL A 163 15.91 -7.85 -22.03
CA VAL A 163 16.36 -7.40 -20.72
C VAL A 163 15.87 -5.99 -20.49
N GLY A 164 15.27 -5.73 -19.33
CA GLY A 164 14.80 -4.40 -19.02
C GLY A 164 14.62 -4.13 -17.54
N GLY A 165 14.71 -2.86 -17.17
CA GLY A 165 14.53 -2.42 -15.79
C GLY A 165 13.08 -2.06 -15.49
N LEU A 166 12.62 -2.40 -14.30
CA LEU A 166 11.36 -1.94 -13.73
C LEU A 166 11.47 -1.74 -12.23
N THR A 167 10.50 -1.06 -11.64
CA THR A 167 10.42 -0.88 -10.18
C THR A 167 9.13 -1.50 -9.71
N LEU A 168 9.23 -2.52 -8.86
CA LEU A 168 8.11 -3.22 -8.25
C LEU A 168 8.17 -3.03 -6.74
N ASN A 169 7.09 -2.51 -6.14
CA ASN A 169 7.02 -2.27 -4.69
C ASN A 169 8.25 -1.53 -4.15
N TYR A 170 8.65 -0.45 -4.83
CA TYR A 170 9.85 0.35 -4.51
C TYR A 170 11.21 -0.38 -4.66
N THR A 171 11.20 -1.66 -5.05
CA THR A 171 12.39 -2.45 -5.36
C THR A 171 12.73 -2.31 -6.83
N LYS A 172 13.96 -1.85 -7.13
CA LYS A 172 14.48 -1.87 -8.50
C LYS A 172 14.82 -3.31 -8.88
N VAL A 173 14.22 -3.78 -9.95
CA VAL A 173 14.45 -5.12 -10.48
C VAL A 173 14.74 -5.06 -11.97
N ARG A 174 15.49 -6.03 -12.45
CA ARG A 174 15.76 -6.26 -13.85
C ARG A 174 14.97 -7.49 -14.29
N CYS A 175 14.08 -7.34 -15.25
CA CYS A 175 13.43 -8.48 -15.86
C CYS A 175 14.27 -9.00 -17.01
N VAL A 176 14.53 -10.29 -17.01
CA VAL A 176 15.18 -11.02 -18.10
C VAL A 176 14.16 -12.01 -18.64
N ALA A 177 13.89 -11.94 -19.93
CA ALA A 177 12.86 -12.72 -20.61
C ALA A 177 13.38 -13.29 -21.93
N ASP A 178 13.51 -14.61 -22.00
CA ASP A 178 13.81 -15.37 -23.20
C ASP A 178 12.50 -15.77 -23.88
N VAL A 179 12.28 -15.26 -25.09
CA VAL A 179 11.02 -15.43 -25.83
C VAL A 179 11.31 -16.12 -27.16
N ASP A 180 10.51 -17.14 -27.49
CA ASP A 180 10.54 -17.76 -28.80
C ASP A 180 9.60 -17.01 -29.76
N LEU A 181 10.10 -16.58 -30.92
CA LEU A 181 9.32 -15.82 -31.90
C LEU A 181 8.20 -16.66 -32.53
N THR A 182 8.34 -17.99 -32.54
CA THR A 182 7.36 -18.90 -33.13
C THR A 182 6.09 -18.98 -32.29
N THR A 183 6.25 -18.98 -30.97
CA THR A 183 5.14 -19.13 -30.01
C THR A 183 4.76 -17.84 -29.29
N LEU A 184 5.64 -16.82 -29.34
CA LEU A 184 5.52 -15.56 -28.60
C LEU A 184 5.40 -15.77 -27.09
N SER A 185 6.05 -16.83 -26.61
CA SER A 185 6.10 -17.26 -25.21
C SER A 185 7.49 -17.79 -24.90
N GLY A 186 7.82 -17.90 -23.62
CA GLY A 186 9.12 -18.42 -23.21
C GLY A 186 9.31 -18.42 -21.71
N GLN A 187 10.52 -18.10 -21.25
CA GLN A 187 10.86 -18.09 -19.84
C GLN A 187 11.40 -16.74 -19.40
N GLY A 188 10.97 -16.28 -18.23
CA GLY A 188 11.45 -15.04 -17.66
C GLY A 188 11.63 -15.13 -16.15
N HIS A 189 12.49 -14.26 -15.64
CA HIS A 189 12.74 -14.11 -14.21
C HIS A 189 13.08 -12.64 -13.90
N LEU A 190 13.06 -12.32 -12.61
CA LEU A 190 13.46 -11.01 -12.11
C LEU A 190 14.80 -11.12 -11.36
N GLU A 191 15.69 -10.17 -11.57
CA GLU A 191 16.91 -10.00 -10.80
C GLU A 191 16.77 -8.74 -9.94
N ILE A 192 16.95 -8.87 -8.63
CA ILE A 192 16.87 -7.73 -7.70
C ILE A 192 18.16 -6.92 -7.86
N ILE A 193 18.05 -5.65 -8.23
CA ILE A 193 19.21 -4.74 -8.30
C ILE A 193 19.35 -4.12 -6.91
N THR A 194 20.17 -4.73 -6.06
CA THR A 194 20.63 -4.11 -4.81
C THR A 194 21.58 -2.96 -5.18
N GLY A 195 21.08 -1.73 -5.08
CA GLY A 195 21.83 -0.50 -5.27
C GLY A 195 22.47 -0.01 -3.98
#